data_AF-A0A822ASG4-F1
#
_entry.id   AF-A0A822ASG4-F1
#
_cell.length_a   1.000
_cell.length_b   1.000
_cell.length_c   1.000
_cell.angle_alpha   90.00
_cell.angle_beta   90.00
_cell.angle_gamma   90.00
#
_symmetry.space_group_name_H-M   'P 1'
#
loop_
_entity.id
_entity.type
_entity.pdbx_description
1 polymer ?
#
loop_
_entity_poly.entity_id
_entity_poly.type
_entity_poly.pdbx_seq_one_letter_code
_entity_poly.pdbx_strand_id
1 'polypeptide(L)'
;MNSSNSSSFSLSSLDLYYISISSNIFLYGYIIIMIIGFSGNICQIITFSRKTMRKVSIGVLFLALSISDTVYLLLSLYILIIYGFNIPDQSNYPKLCQFRHYIHYLATNFSAWMLTT
;
A
#
# COMPACT_ATOMS: atom_id res chain seq x y z
N MET A 1 -42.67 -26.07 13.26
CA MET A 1 -41.92 -26.19 14.53
C MET A 1 -40.51 -26.63 14.16
N ASN A 2 -39.68 -25.69 13.68
CA ASN A 2 -38.72 -24.88 14.45
C ASN A 2 -37.64 -25.72 15.13
N SER A 3 -36.47 -25.80 14.48
CA SER A 3 -35.22 -25.45 15.15
C SER A 3 -34.22 -24.95 14.12
N SER A 4 -33.97 -23.65 14.18
CA SER A 4 -33.17 -22.83 13.28
C SER A 4 -31.74 -22.68 13.81
N ASN A 5 -30.78 -22.80 12.87
CA ASN A 5 -29.38 -22.36 12.88
C ASN A 5 -28.92 -21.51 14.08
N SER A 6 -28.06 -22.08 14.91
CA SER A 6 -27.32 -21.40 15.98
C SER A 6 -25.82 -21.58 15.80
N SER A 7 -25.28 -21.11 14.67
CA SER A 7 -23.83 -21.06 14.38
C SER A 7 -23.32 -19.62 14.32
N SER A 8 -23.82 -18.77 15.22
CA SER A 8 -23.54 -17.34 15.23
C SER A 8 -23.64 -16.77 16.65
N PHE A 9 -22.78 -17.19 17.58
CA PHE A 9 -22.67 -16.49 18.87
C PHE A 9 -21.37 -16.79 19.64
N SER A 10 -20.24 -16.27 19.15
CA SER A 10 -19.10 -15.76 19.96
C SER A 10 -17.94 -15.40 19.03
N LEU A 11 -18.06 -14.30 18.28
CA LEU A 11 -16.85 -13.57 17.90
C LEU A 11 -16.23 -13.15 19.24
N SER A 12 -15.10 -13.75 19.62
CA SER A 12 -14.60 -13.61 20.97
C SER A 12 -14.24 -12.14 21.21
N SER A 13 -14.45 -11.62 22.42
CA SER A 13 -14.07 -10.25 22.78
C SER A 13 -12.60 -9.95 22.49
N LEU A 14 -11.76 -10.99 22.48
CA LEU A 14 -10.37 -10.97 22.03
C LEU A 14 -10.24 -10.67 20.52
N ASP A 15 -11.04 -11.28 19.66
CA ASP A 15 -11.01 -11.02 18.21
C ASP A 15 -11.33 -9.56 17.89
N LEU A 16 -12.35 -8.99 18.54
CA LEU A 16 -12.70 -7.57 18.38
C LEU A 16 -11.58 -6.64 18.86
N TYR A 17 -10.93 -6.98 19.97
CA TYR A 17 -9.78 -6.24 20.49
C TYR A 17 -8.59 -6.28 19.52
N TYR A 18 -8.26 -7.46 18.97
CA TYR A 18 -7.21 -7.63 17.97
C TYR A 18 -7.49 -6.88 16.66
N ILE A 19 -8.73 -6.91 16.16
CA ILE A 19 -9.12 -6.18 14.96
C ILE A 19 -9.00 -4.67 15.18
N SER A 20 -9.40 -4.15 16.34
CA SER A 20 -9.30 -2.72 16.65
C SER A 20 -7.85 -2.25 16.73
N ILE A 21 -6.98 -2.99 17.43
CA ILE A 21 -5.56 -2.66 17.54
C ILE A 21 -4.87 -2.72 16.18
N SER A 22 -5.10 -3.79 15.41
CA SER A 22 -4.50 -3.92 14.08
C SER A 22 -4.93 -2.77 13.18
N SER A 23 -6.22 -2.42 13.15
CA SER A 23 -6.73 -1.28 12.38
C SER A 23 -6.04 0.04 12.75
N ASN A 24 -5.87 0.32 14.04
CA ASN A 24 -5.19 1.54 14.49
C ASN A 24 -3.71 1.55 14.10
N ILE A 25 -3.00 0.43 14.28
CA ILE A 25 -1.59 0.30 13.88
C ILE A 25 -1.45 0.50 12.37
N PHE A 26 -2.34 -0.09 11.57
CA PHE A 26 -2.33 0.11 10.12
C PHE A 26 -2.56 1.58 9.77
N LEU A 27 -3.54 2.25 10.38
CA LEU A 27 -3.86 3.65 10.08
C LEU A 27 -2.66 4.57 10.37
N TYR A 28 -2.08 4.51 11.57
CA TYR A 28 -0.93 5.33 11.92
C TYR A 28 0.33 4.94 11.15
N GLY A 29 0.57 3.64 10.97
CA GLY A 29 1.69 3.13 10.19
C GLY A 29 1.64 3.60 8.73
N TYR A 30 0.47 3.56 8.10
CA TYR A 30 0.28 4.05 6.73
C TYR A 30 0.57 5.54 6.60
N ILE A 31 0.18 6.37 7.56
CA ILE A 31 0.48 7.81 7.54
C ILE A 31 1.99 8.06 7.54
N ILE A 32 2.74 7.35 8.40
CA ILE A 32 4.20 7.48 8.48
C ILE A 32 4.86 7.03 7.18
N ILE A 33 4.48 5.85 6.67
CA ILE A 33 4.98 5.30 5.41
C ILE A 33 4.66 6.25 4.25
N MET A 34 3.50 6.89 4.26
CA MET A 34 3.12 7.85 3.24
C MET A 34 4.03 9.09 3.24
N ILE A 35 4.27 9.71 4.39
CA ILE A 35 5.13 10.91 4.48
C ILE A 35 6.57 10.59 4.04
N ILE A 36 7.13 9.51 4.58
CA ILE A 36 8.50 9.09 4.29
C ILE A 36 8.64 8.60 2.85
N GLY A 37 7.72 7.74 2.41
CA GLY A 37 7.75 7.18 1.06
C GLY A 37 7.50 8.22 -0.02
N PHE A 38 6.58 9.16 0.21
CA PHE A 38 6.28 10.22 -0.77
C PHE A 38 7.46 11.18 -0.92
N SER A 39 8.04 11.63 0.19
CA SER A 39 9.24 12.49 0.16
C SER A 39 10.43 11.78 -0.46
N GLY A 40 10.69 10.52 -0.09
CA GLY A 40 11.77 9.70 -0.65
C GLY A 40 11.64 9.49 -2.14
N ASN A 41 10.44 9.09 -2.61
CA ASN A 41 10.21 8.84 -4.03
C ASN A 41 10.22 10.11 -4.86
N ILE A 42 9.70 11.24 -4.36
CA ILE A 42 9.83 12.54 -5.05
C ILE A 42 11.30 12.95 -5.20
N CYS A 43 12.10 12.80 -4.14
CA CYS A 43 13.54 13.06 -4.21
C CYS A 43 14.23 12.19 -5.27
N GLN A 44 13.86 10.91 -5.37
CA GLN A 44 14.38 10.02 -6.42
C GLN A 44 13.94 10.46 -7.83
N ILE A 45 12.66 10.78 -8.03
CA ILE A 45 12.16 11.29 -9.31
C ILE A 45 12.92 12.55 -9.71
N ILE A 46 13.08 13.53 -8.80
CA ILE A 46 13.79 14.78 -9.08
C ILE A 46 15.27 14.50 -9.43
N THR A 47 15.92 13.62 -8.68
CA THR A 47 17.35 13.31 -8.83
C THR A 47 17.61 12.58 -10.15
N PHE A 48 16.84 11.53 -10.45
CA PHE A 48 17.01 10.70 -11.65
C PHE A 48 16.40 11.33 -12.91
N SER A 49 15.49 12.30 -12.79
CA SER A 49 14.97 13.04 -13.94
C SER A 49 16.01 14.01 -14.53
N ARG A 50 17.11 14.32 -13.82
CA ARG A 50 18.23 15.11 -14.36
C ARG A 50 18.89 14.40 -15.54
N LYS A 51 19.16 15.16 -16.62
CA LYS A 51 19.72 14.64 -17.90
C LYS A 51 21.02 13.84 -17.73
N THR A 52 21.81 14.14 -16.70
CA THR A 52 23.09 13.48 -16.40
C THR A 52 22.92 12.01 -15.99
N MET A 53 21.84 11.67 -15.28
CA MET A 53 21.59 10.32 -14.75
C MET A 53 20.81 9.41 -15.71
N ARG A 54 20.13 9.97 -16.71
CA ARG A 54 19.39 9.20 -17.73
C ARG A 54 20.28 8.36 -18.66
N LYS A 55 21.60 8.58 -18.63
CA LYS A 55 22.58 7.77 -19.38
C LYS A 55 22.89 6.44 -18.71
N VAL A 56 22.51 6.27 -17.43
CA VAL A 56 22.69 5.04 -16.68
C VAL A 56 21.38 4.26 -16.75
N SER A 57 21.39 3.06 -17.34
CA SER A 57 20.19 2.22 -17.50
C SER A 57 19.47 1.96 -16.18
N ILE A 58 20.22 1.85 -15.08
CA ILE A 58 19.71 1.73 -13.71
C ILE A 58 18.94 2.98 -13.24
N GLY A 59 19.33 4.18 -13.68
CA GLY A 59 18.65 5.42 -13.30
C GLY A 59 17.24 5.53 -13.87
N VAL A 60 16.99 4.97 -15.07
CA VAL A 60 15.64 4.91 -15.67
C VAL A 60 14.75 3.92 -14.93
N LEU A 61 15.31 2.79 -14.47
CA LEU A 61 14.59 1.80 -13.65
C LEU A 61 14.19 2.38 -12.28
N PHE A 62 15.10 3.08 -11.60
CA PHE A 62 14.78 3.77 -10.34
C PHE A 62 13.71 4.86 -10.51
N LEU A 63 13.71 5.56 -11.65
CA LEU A 63 12.69 6.54 -11.97
C LEU A 63 11.32 5.88 -12.20
N ALA A 64 11.27 4.78 -12.95
CA ALA A 64 10.02 4.03 -13.15
C ALA A 64 9.48 3.44 -11.84
N LEU A 65 10.36 2.91 -10.98
CA LEU A 65 10.01 2.38 -9.67
C LEU A 65 9.44 3.46 -8.75
N SER A 66 10.11 4.60 -8.63
CA SER A 66 9.64 5.72 -7.81
C SER A 66 8.32 6.32 -8.32
N ILE A 67 8.07 6.33 -9.62
CA ILE A 67 6.74 6.68 -10.18
C ILE A 67 5.70 5.64 -9.77
N SER A 68 6.01 4.35 -9.86
CA SER A 68 5.08 3.28 -9.46
C SER A 68 4.74 3.37 -7.96
N ASP A 69 5.73 3.61 -7.12
CA ASP A 69 5.55 3.71 -5.67
C ASP A 69 4.80 4.99 -5.26
N THR A 70 5.02 6.12 -5.95
CA THR A 70 4.21 7.35 -5.71
C THR A 70 2.75 7.15 -6.10
N VAL A 71 2.47 6.48 -7.22
CA VAL A 71 1.10 6.13 -7.62
C VAL A 71 0.46 5.20 -6.58
N TYR A 72 1.21 4.22 -6.08
CA TYR A 72 0.73 3.32 -5.03
C TYR A 72 0.40 4.05 -3.71
N LEU A 73 1.27 4.98 -3.28
CA LEU A 73 1.02 5.80 -2.08
C LEU A 73 -0.20 6.71 -2.24
N LEU A 74 -0.39 7.31 -3.42
CA LEU A 74 -1.58 8.10 -3.74
C LEU A 74 -2.86 7.26 -3.68
N LEU A 75 -2.82 6.04 -4.24
CA LEU A 75 -3.94 5.10 -4.18
C LEU A 75 -4.26 4.68 -2.73
N SER A 76 -3.22 4.50 -1.91
CA SER A 76 -3.37 4.17 -0.49
C SER A 76 -3.92 5.34 0.32
N LEU A 77 -3.58 6.58 -0.02
CA LEU A 77 -4.18 7.78 0.57
C LEU A 77 -5.67 7.88 0.26
N TYR A 78 -6.08 7.52 -0.96
CA TYR A 78 -7.50 7.46 -1.32
C TYR A 78 -8.28 6.47 -0.44
N ILE A 79 -7.72 5.27 -0.22
CA ILE A 79 -8.31 4.25 0.66
C ILE A 79 -8.36 4.75 2.12
N LEU A 80 -7.30 5.42 2.59
CA LEU A 80 -7.24 5.97 3.95
C LEU A 80 -8.29 7.07 4.17
N ILE A 81 -8.57 7.89 3.17
CA ILE A 81 -9.65 8.89 3.24
C ILE A 81 -11.01 8.20 3.33
N ILE A 82 -11.26 7.17 2.51
CA ILE A 82 -12.55 6.46 2.52
C ILE A 82 -12.77 5.75 3.86
N TYR A 83 -11.79 4.97 4.32
CA TYR A 83 -11.84 4.30 5.62
C TYR A 83 -11.89 5.30 6.78
N GLY A 84 -11.10 6.37 6.72
CA GLY A 84 -11.00 7.38 7.78
C GLY A 84 -12.27 8.23 7.93
N PHE A 85 -12.97 8.53 6.84
CA PHE A 85 -14.25 9.24 6.86
C PHE A 85 -15.46 8.29 6.97
N ASN A 86 -15.22 6.98 7.12
CA ASN A 86 -16.25 5.95 7.26
C ASN A 86 -17.31 6.01 6.14
N ILE A 87 -16.86 6.36 4.93
CA ILE A 87 -17.70 6.38 3.73
C ILE A 87 -17.88 4.92 3.33
N PRO A 88 -19.12 4.44 3.08
CA PRO A 88 -19.37 3.03 2.77
C PRO A 88 -18.51 2.58 1.60
N ASP A 89 -17.62 1.64 1.92
CA ASP A 89 -16.48 1.35 1.08
C ASP A 89 -16.90 0.57 -0.16
N GLN A 90 -16.31 0.97 -1.29
CA GLN A 90 -16.61 0.45 -2.61
C GLN A 90 -15.86 -0.86 -2.80
N SER A 91 -16.30 -1.90 -2.08
CA SER A 91 -15.90 -3.32 -2.16
C SER A 91 -16.00 -3.95 -3.56
N ASN A 92 -16.27 -3.15 -4.60
CA ASN A 92 -16.51 -3.54 -5.99
C ASN A 92 -15.30 -3.40 -6.93
N TYR A 93 -14.09 -3.09 -6.45
CA TYR A 93 -12.91 -2.94 -7.30
C TYR A 93 -11.79 -3.96 -7.04
N PRO A 94 -12.00 -5.25 -7.36
CA PRO A 94 -10.97 -6.29 -7.22
C PRO A 94 -9.69 -5.98 -8.01
N LYS A 95 -9.81 -5.19 -9.09
CA LYS A 95 -8.69 -4.76 -9.95
C LYS A 95 -7.68 -3.87 -9.21
N LEU A 96 -8.13 -2.99 -8.30
CA LEU A 96 -7.22 -2.11 -7.54
C LEU A 96 -6.40 -2.90 -6.52
N CYS A 97 -7.00 -3.91 -5.89
CA CYS A 97 -6.32 -4.80 -4.97
C CYS A 97 -5.25 -5.65 -5.69
N GLN A 98 -5.59 -6.22 -6.85
CA GLN A 98 -4.64 -6.97 -7.68
C GLN A 98 -3.49 -6.11 -8.19
N PHE A 99 -3.78 -4.88 -8.64
CA PHE A 99 -2.78 -3.94 -9.10
C PHE A 99 -1.78 -3.55 -8.00
N ARG A 100 -2.30 -3.31 -6.79
CA ARG A 100 -1.49 -3.07 -5.59
C ARG A 100 -0.55 -4.23 -5.28
N HIS A 101 -1.07 -5.46 -5.33
CA HIS A 101 -0.27 -6.65 -5.08
C HIS A 101 0.84 -6.80 -6.13
N TYR A 102 0.53 -6.55 -7.40
CA TYR A 102 1.50 -6.59 -8.49
C TYR A 102 2.66 -5.59 -8.29
N ILE A 103 2.35 -4.33 -7.97
CA ILE A 103 3.39 -3.31 -7.72
C ILE A 103 4.29 -3.71 -6.54
N HIS A 104 3.69 -4.22 -5.46
CA HIS A 104 4.45 -4.64 -4.28
C HIS A 104 5.45 -5.74 -4.63
N TYR A 105 5.01 -6.79 -5.33
CA TYR A 105 5.90 -7.87 -5.78
C TYR A 105 7.00 -7.39 -6.71
N LEU A 106 6.68 -6.45 -7.60
CA LEU A 106 7.67 -5.87 -8.51
C LEU A 106 8.75 -5.12 -7.70
N ALA A 107 8.37 -4.29 -6.75
CA ALA A 107 9.30 -3.55 -5.89
C ALA A 107 10.20 -4.45 -5.04
N THR A 108 9.65 -5.52 -4.45
CA THR A 108 10.41 -6.48 -3.64
C THR A 108 11.42 -7.26 -4.49
N ASN A 109 11.01 -7.74 -5.66
CA ASN A 109 11.91 -8.45 -6.57
C ASN A 109 13.02 -7.54 -7.10
N PHE A 110 12.72 -6.28 -7.42
CA PHE A 110 13.73 -5.31 -7.85
C PHE A 110 14.73 -4.98 -6.73
N SER A 111 14.24 -4.83 -5.49
CA SER A 111 15.10 -4.60 -4.32
C SER A 111 16.03 -5.79 -4.06
N ALA A 112 15.50 -7.01 -4.20
CA ALA A 112 16.30 -8.23 -4.10
C ALA A 112 17.36 -8.30 -5.21
N TRP A 113 17.02 -7.92 -6.44
CA TRP A 113 17.97 -7.95 -7.56
C TRP A 113 19.12 -6.96 -7.38
N MET A 114 18.82 -5.74 -6.90
CA MET A 114 19.82 -4.72 -6.59
C MET A 114 20.78 -5.09 -5.44
N LEU A 115 20.37 -5.96 -4.51
CA LEU A 115 21.25 -6.48 -3.45
C LEU A 115 22.23 -7.54 -3.95
N THR A 116 21.87 -8.23 -5.04
CA THR A 116 22.65 -9.35 -5.59
C THR A 116 23.66 -8.96 -6.67
N THR A 117 23.52 -7.77 -7.25
CA THR A 117 24.46 -7.17 -8.22
C THR A 117 25.35 -6.13 -7.55
#